data_AF-A3J681-F1
#
_entry.id   AF-A3J681-F1
#
_cell.length_a   1.000
_cell.length_b   1.000
_cell.length_c   1.000
_cell.angle_alpha   90.00
_cell.angle_beta   90.00
_cell.angle_gamma   90.00
#
_symmetry.space_group_name_H-M   'P 1'
#
loop_
_entity.id
_entity.type
_entity.pdbx_description
1 polymer ?
#
loop_
_entity_poly.entity_id
_entity_poly.type
_entity_poly.pdbx_seq_one_letter_code
_entity_poly.pdbx_strand_id
1 'polypeptide(L)'
;MTYMFKKAKIKFEMRLLFFPIFCFLMLSCQINENDLHNSTWKIYKKNSYEFRDVISFDNMVLMNDTIFLNEEPVYQIIAYRNRYFMDEFLTIKNLKTHNSATYIKK
;
A
#
# COMPACT_ATOMS: atom_id res chain seq x y z
N MET A 1 -65.68 3.99 0.59
CA MET A 1 -65.17 2.84 1.35
C MET A 1 -63.73 2.62 0.93
N THR A 2 -62.82 2.76 1.90
CA THR A 2 -61.40 2.32 1.97
C THR A 2 -60.88 1.44 0.81
N TYR A 3 -59.68 1.62 0.26
CA TYR A 3 -58.39 1.50 0.94
C TYR A 3 -57.25 2.25 0.23
N MET A 4 -56.41 2.86 1.06
CA MET A 4 -55.08 3.38 0.80
C MET A 4 -54.15 2.33 0.17
N PHE A 5 -53.65 2.55 -1.04
CA PHE A 5 -52.50 1.81 -1.56
C PHE A 5 -51.67 2.66 -2.53
N LYS A 6 -50.84 3.56 -1.99
CA LYS A 6 -49.67 4.08 -2.74
C LYS A 6 -48.65 4.79 -1.84
N LYS A 7 -48.18 4.12 -0.78
CA LYS A 7 -46.99 4.56 -0.02
C LYS A 7 -46.13 3.36 0.38
N ALA A 8 -45.68 2.59 -0.59
CA ALA A 8 -44.71 1.50 -0.32
C ALA A 8 -43.68 1.31 -1.43
N LYS A 9 -43.48 2.28 -2.33
CA LYS A 9 -42.58 2.13 -3.49
C LYS A 9 -41.34 3.01 -3.50
N ILE A 10 -41.09 3.79 -2.44
CA ILE A 10 -40.01 4.80 -2.43
C ILE A 10 -38.91 4.49 -1.39
N LYS A 11 -39.09 3.49 -0.52
CA LYS A 11 -38.14 3.24 0.59
C LYS A 11 -37.10 2.14 0.33
N PHE A 12 -37.20 1.40 -0.78
CA PHE A 12 -36.34 0.24 -1.05
C PHE A 12 -35.16 0.54 -2.00
N GLU A 13 -35.21 1.62 -2.76
CA GLU A 13 -34.25 1.92 -3.84
C GLU A 13 -32.95 2.60 -3.37
N MET A 14 -32.96 3.37 -2.27
CA MET A 14 -31.76 4.10 -1.82
C MET A 14 -30.76 3.26 -1.00
N ARG A 15 -31.12 2.03 -0.58
CA ARG A 15 -30.23 1.20 0.24
C ARG A 15 -29.28 0.31 -0.57
N LEU A 16 -29.56 0.09 -1.86
CA LEU A 16 -28.80 -0.86 -2.69
C LEU A 16 -27.57 -0.25 -3.39
N LEU A 17 -27.41 1.07 -3.37
CA LEU A 17 -26.29 1.77 -4.02
C LEU A 17 -25.04 1.89 -3.15
N PHE A 18 -25.13 1.64 -1.84
CA PHE A 18 -23.96 1.70 -0.94
C PHE A 18 -23.01 0.49 -1.12
N PHE A 19 -23.54 -0.67 -1.51
CA PHE A 19 -22.77 -1.90 -1.65
C PHE A 19 -21.72 -1.85 -2.79
N PRO A 20 -22.05 -1.40 -4.02
CA PRO A 20 -21.04 -1.31 -5.09
C PRO A 20 -19.95 -0.25 -4.78
N ILE A 21 -20.31 0.85 -4.11
CA ILE A 21 -19.36 1.91 -3.74
C ILE A 21 -18.35 1.41 -2.70
N PHE A 22 -18.78 0.57 -1.75
CA PHE A 22 -17.88 -0.04 -0.76
C PHE A 22 -16.91 -1.05 -1.40
N CYS A 23 -17.34 -1.79 -2.42
CA CYS A 23 -16.46 -2.71 -3.16
C CYS A 23 -15.36 -1.97 -3.96
N PHE A 24 -15.63 -0.77 -4.47
CA PHE A 24 -14.62 0.04 -5.18
C PHE A 24 -13.55 0.61 -4.25
N LEU A 25 -13.84 0.81 -2.96
CA LEU A 25 -12.89 1.32 -1.97
C LEU A 25 -11.87 0.26 -1.49
N MET A 26 -12.08 -1.02 -1.82
CA MET A 26 -11.18 -2.13 -1.49
C MET A 26 -10.12 -2.40 -2.56
N LEU A 27 -10.05 -1.59 -3.62
CA LEU A 27 -8.90 -1.56 -4.53
C LEU A 27 -7.73 -0.92 -3.77
N SER A 28 -7.11 -1.73 -2.92
CA SER A 28 -5.91 -1.39 -2.17
C SER A 28 -4.80 -1.00 -3.15
N CYS A 29 -3.95 -0.08 -2.71
CA CYS A 29 -2.73 0.29 -3.41
C CYS A 29 -1.80 -0.94 -3.40
N GLN A 30 -1.97 -1.86 -4.35
CA GLN A 30 -1.05 -2.99 -4.50
C GLN A 30 0.28 -2.45 -5.02
N ILE A 31 1.32 -2.61 -4.20
CA ILE A 31 2.68 -2.35 -4.62
C ILE A 31 3.01 -3.38 -5.70
N ASN A 32 3.50 -2.92 -6.84
CA ASN A 32 3.97 -3.80 -7.89
C ASN A 32 5.27 -4.48 -7.44
N GLU A 33 5.19 -5.74 -7.04
CA GLU A 33 6.34 -6.54 -6.57
C GLU A 33 7.49 -6.53 -7.59
N ASN A 34 7.17 -6.69 -8.88
CA ASN A 34 8.18 -6.68 -9.94
C ASN A 34 8.93 -5.35 -10.02
N ASP A 35 8.26 -4.25 -9.70
CA ASP A 35 8.89 -2.94 -9.69
C ASP A 35 9.83 -2.77 -8.48
N LEU A 36 9.47 -3.35 -7.34
CA LEU A 36 10.32 -3.38 -6.15
C LEU A 36 11.61 -4.18 -6.40
N HIS A 37 11.49 -5.37 -7.03
CA HIS A 37 12.62 -6.28 -7.28
C HIS A 37 13.59 -5.73 -8.33
N ASN A 38 13.11 -5.29 -9.50
CA ASN A 38 13.99 -4.91 -10.61
C ASN A 38 14.65 -3.52 -10.46
N SER A 39 14.78 -3.03 -9.23
CA SER A 39 15.08 -1.64 -8.94
C SER A 39 16.14 -1.46 -7.88
N THR A 40 17.09 -0.56 -8.15
CA THR A 40 18.03 -0.08 -7.14
C THR A 40 17.52 1.21 -6.52
N TRP A 41 17.33 1.19 -5.21
CA TRP A 41 16.75 2.27 -4.43
C TRP A 41 17.85 3.05 -3.72
N LYS A 42 17.91 4.37 -3.89
CA LYS A 42 18.90 5.24 -3.24
C LYS A 42 18.29 5.92 -2.01
N ILE A 43 19.07 6.10 -0.96
CA ILE A 43 18.56 6.73 0.26
C ILE A 43 18.15 8.19 -0.03
N TYR A 44 16.95 8.55 0.42
CA TYR A 44 16.44 9.92 0.37
C TYR A 44 16.43 10.55 1.77
N LYS A 45 15.96 9.81 2.77
CA LYS A 45 15.89 10.26 4.17
C LYS A 45 15.97 9.05 5.11
N LYS A 46 16.80 9.12 6.17
CA LYS A 46 16.87 8.09 7.22
C LYS A 46 16.85 8.73 8.61
N ASN A 47 16.31 8.00 9.58
CA ASN A 47 16.38 8.38 11.00
C ASN A 47 17.44 7.59 11.80
N SER A 48 18.13 6.64 11.16
CA SER A 48 19.18 5.80 11.75
C SER A 48 20.28 5.49 10.74
N TYR A 49 21.50 5.27 11.22
CA TYR A 49 22.66 4.91 10.40
C TYR A 49 22.68 3.44 9.94
N GLU A 50 21.82 2.58 10.51
CA GLU A 50 21.70 1.17 10.11
C GLU A 50 21.28 1.01 8.64
N PHE A 51 20.62 2.02 8.07
CA PHE A 51 20.18 2.03 6.69
C PHE A 51 21.33 2.41 5.77
N ARG A 52 21.65 1.47 4.86
CA ARG A 52 22.62 1.67 3.79
C ARG A 52 22.12 2.71 2.80
N ASP A 53 23.06 3.36 2.14
CA ASP A 53 22.77 4.43 1.18
C ASP A 53 22.13 3.92 -0.11
N VAL A 54 22.27 2.63 -0.40
CA VAL A 54 21.63 1.95 -1.51
C VAL A 54 21.06 0.61 -1.03
N ILE A 55 19.87 0.27 -1.49
CA ILE A 55 19.21 -1.02 -1.22
C ILE A 55 18.64 -1.61 -2.52
N SER A 56 18.74 -2.93 -2.64
CA SER A 56 18.02 -3.72 -3.65
C SER A 56 17.24 -4.81 -2.92
N PHE A 57 16.10 -5.20 -3.49
CA PHE A 57 15.22 -6.24 -2.97
C PHE A 57 15.28 -7.52 -3.82
N ASP A 58 16.23 -7.67 -4.75
CA ASP A 58 16.35 -8.81 -5.68
C ASP A 58 16.23 -10.20 -5.01
N ASN A 59 16.78 -10.36 -3.79
CA ASN A 59 16.80 -11.63 -3.05
C ASN A 59 15.83 -11.67 -1.85
N MET A 60 14.82 -10.80 -1.86
CA MET A 60 13.83 -10.72 -0.79
C MET A 60 12.47 -11.22 -1.28
N VAL A 61 11.54 -11.47 -0.36
CA VAL A 61 10.16 -11.84 -0.70
C VAL A 61 9.23 -10.78 -0.10
N LEU A 62 8.31 -10.23 -0.89
CA LEU A 62 7.27 -9.34 -0.39
C LEU A 62 6.00 -10.14 -0.10
N MET A 63 5.46 -10.04 1.11
CA MET A 63 4.13 -10.58 1.45
C MET A 63 3.44 -9.62 2.41
N ASN A 64 2.22 -9.17 2.07
CA ASN A 64 1.42 -8.28 2.92
C ASN A 64 2.20 -7.05 3.42
N ASP A 65 2.80 -6.29 2.50
CA ASP A 65 3.65 -5.12 2.78
C ASP A 65 4.88 -5.42 3.67
N THR A 66 5.20 -6.68 3.91
CA THR A 66 6.34 -7.11 4.73
C THR A 66 7.39 -7.74 3.82
N ILE A 67 8.63 -7.30 3.99
CA ILE A 67 9.79 -7.76 3.23
C ILE A 67 10.54 -8.79 4.07
N PHE A 68 10.66 -9.99 3.51
CA PHE A 68 11.32 -11.13 4.11
C PHE A 68 12.68 -11.38 3.46
N LEU A 69 13.67 -11.73 4.27
CA LEU A 69 14.99 -12.18 3.84
C LEU A 69 15.26 -13.52 4.53
N ASN A 70 15.48 -14.58 3.76
CA ASN A 70 15.66 -15.94 4.29
C ASN A 70 14.52 -16.35 5.26
N GLU A 71 13.26 -16.12 4.87
CA GLU A 71 12.06 -16.40 5.67
C GLU A 71 11.90 -15.57 6.95
N GLU A 72 12.86 -14.71 7.30
CA GLU A 72 12.73 -13.76 8.40
C GLU A 72 12.13 -12.43 7.92
N PRO A 73 11.11 -11.88 8.62
CA PRO A 73 10.60 -10.55 8.33
C PRO A 73 11.61 -9.48 8.78
N VAL A 74 12.11 -8.68 7.85
CA VAL A 74 13.14 -7.66 8.13
C VAL A 74 12.56 -6.25 8.09
N TYR A 75 11.76 -5.95 7.07
CA TYR A 75 11.19 -4.63 6.87
C TYR A 75 9.69 -4.67 6.67
N GLN A 76 9.02 -3.57 6.99
CA GLN A 76 7.63 -3.31 6.63
C GLN A 76 7.58 -2.07 5.76
N ILE A 77 6.88 -2.15 4.63
CA ILE A 77 6.60 -1.00 3.78
C ILE A 77 5.51 -0.17 4.45
N ILE A 78 5.85 1.09 4.75
CA ILE A 78 4.92 2.06 5.35
C ILE A 78 4.21 2.87 4.27
N ALA A 79 4.94 3.22 3.20
CA ALA A 79 4.41 4.02 2.13
C ALA A 79 5.16 3.78 0.82
N TYR A 80 4.41 3.70 -0.27
CA TYR A 80 4.92 3.73 -1.63
C TYR A 80 4.23 4.88 -2.36
N ARG A 81 5.00 5.82 -2.91
CA ARG A 81 4.47 7.05 -3.53
C ARG A 81 5.18 7.29 -4.86
N ASN A 82 4.43 7.62 -5.90
CA ASN A 82 4.99 8.04 -7.18
C ASN A 82 4.75 9.54 -7.36
N ARG A 83 5.81 10.28 -7.76
CA ARG A 83 5.73 11.71 -8.07
C ARG A 83 5.79 11.87 -9.59
N TYR A 84 4.64 12.22 -10.17
CA TYR A 84 4.49 12.62 -11.57
C TYR A 84 5.20 11.67 -12.57
N PHE A 85 5.13 10.35 -12.32
CA PHE A 85 5.66 9.28 -13.19
C PHE A 85 7.19 9.22 -13.36
N MET A 86 7.97 9.99 -12.58
CA MET A 86 9.43 10.07 -12.72
C MET A 86 10.17 9.56 -11.50
N ASP A 87 9.74 9.97 -10.30
CA ASP A 87 10.40 9.56 -9.06
C ASP A 87 9.46 8.69 -8.23
N GLU A 88 9.93 7.54 -7.82
CA GLU A 88 9.24 6.66 -6.89
C GLU A 88 9.90 6.73 -5.52
N PHE A 89 9.08 6.81 -4.48
CA PHE A 89 9.51 6.89 -3.09
C PHE A 89 8.97 5.69 -2.33
N LEU A 90 9.88 4.97 -1.69
CA LEU A 90 9.59 3.82 -0.84
C LEU A 90 10.00 4.14 0.59
N THR A 91 9.06 4.14 1.52
CA THR A 91 9.35 4.24 2.95
C THR A 91 9.24 2.88 3.60
N ILE A 92 10.33 2.41 4.18
CA ILE A 92 10.41 1.15 4.92
C ILE A 92 10.69 1.39 6.40
N LYS A 93 10.17 0.50 7.24
CA LYS A 93 10.46 0.40 8.68
C LYS A 93 11.23 -0.88 8.94
N ASN A 94 12.32 -0.81 9.68
CA ASN A 94 13.00 -1.99 10.21
C ASN A 94 12.18 -2.57 11.36
N LEU A 95 11.82 -3.85 11.26
CA LEU A 95 10.99 -4.51 12.26
C LEU A 95 11.73 -4.75 13.58
N LYS A 96 13.05 -4.93 13.56
CA LYS A 96 13.87 -5.16 14.76
C LYS A 96 14.14 -3.87 15.54
N THR A 97 14.50 -2.77 14.86
CA THR A 97 14.90 -1.50 15.49
C THR A 97 13.78 -0.46 15.54
N HIS A 98 12.70 -0.69 14.79
CA HIS A 98 11.59 0.25 14.58
C HIS A 98 11.96 1.58 13.90
N ASN A 99 13.20 1.70 13.44
CA ASN A 99 13.68 2.83 12.66
C ASN A 99 13.10 2.79 11.24
N SER A 100 13.14 3.91 10.54
CA SER A 100 12.57 4.04 9.20
C SER A 100 13.47 4.82 8.25
N ALA A 101 13.42 4.43 6.99
CA ALA A 101 14.10 5.12 5.90
C ALA A 101 13.18 5.25 4.69
N THR A 102 13.30 6.38 4.01
CA THR A 102 12.72 6.63 2.70
C THR A 102 13.82 6.53 1.65
N TYR A 103 13.56 5.73 0.63
CA TYR A 103 14.39 5.58 -0.55
C TYR A 103 13.68 6.17 -1.77
N ILE A 104 14.47 6.50 -2.79
CA ILE A 104 14.02 7.04 -4.07
C ILE A 104 14.60 6.21 -5.23
N LYS A 105 13.77 5.95 -6.23
CA LYS A 105 14.15 5.46 -7.56
C LYS A 105 13.75 6.51 -8.59
N LYS A 106 14.62 6.73 -9.58
CA LYS A 106 14.40 7.61 -10.74
C LYS A 106 14.33 6.79 -12.02
#